data_AF-A0A955Y1M1-F1
#
_entry.id   AF-A0A955Y1M1-F1
#
_cell.length_a   1.000
_cell.length_b   1.000
_cell.length_c   1.000
_cell.angle_alpha   90.00
_cell.angle_beta   90.00
_cell.angle_gamma   90.00
#
_symmetry.space_group_name_H-M   'P 1'
#
loop_
_entity.id
_entity.type
_entity.pdbx_description
1 polymer ?
#
loop_
_entity_poly.entity_id
_entity_poly.type
_entity_poly.pdbx_seq_one_letter_code
_entity_poly.pdbx_strand_id
1 'polypeptide(L)'
;MRVPRRFTAGLDCPYDGLTFEPRRSQIRNPDGTTVFDHEGVMVPSGWSQVATDILAQKYFRKAGVPAVTEPVAEEGVPAWLQRRVPATEQLAALEPGARFGGETDARQVFDRLCGCWTYWGVKQGMFDGEEDARAFYDELRYMMARQMCAPNSPQWFNTGLHYAYGIDGPAQGHTYVDEATGD
;
A
#
# COMPACT_ATOMS: atom_id res chain seq x y z
N MET A 1 -20.03 1.26 11.97
CA MET A 1 -19.06 0.84 13.01
C MET A 1 -18.26 2.05 13.47
N ARG A 2 -18.29 2.32 14.76
CA ARG A 2 -17.44 3.34 15.41
C ARG A 2 -16.02 2.80 15.64
N VAL A 3 -15.00 3.59 15.32
CA VAL A 3 -13.59 3.22 15.46
C VAL A 3 -12.85 4.25 16.34
N PRO A 4 -12.50 3.91 17.59
CA PRO A 4 -11.79 4.83 18.46
C PRO A 4 -10.31 4.93 18.07
N ARG A 5 -9.76 6.14 18.07
CA ARG A 5 -8.31 6.36 17.99
C ARG A 5 -7.65 5.94 19.30
N ARG A 6 -6.74 4.96 19.24
CA ARG A 6 -6.00 4.44 20.41
C ARG A 6 -4.54 4.80 20.34
N PHE A 7 -3.94 4.62 19.17
CA PHE A 7 -2.52 4.86 18.95
C PHE A 7 -2.22 6.18 18.24
N THR A 8 -3.19 6.68 17.47
CA THR A 8 -3.03 7.86 16.62
C THR A 8 -3.70 9.11 17.17
N ALA A 9 -4.21 9.06 18.39
CA ALA A 9 -4.82 10.22 19.04
C ALA A 9 -3.77 11.33 19.23
N GLY A 10 -4.03 12.50 18.65
CA GLY A 10 -3.14 13.66 18.74
C GLY A 10 -1.90 13.61 17.83
N LEU A 11 -1.84 12.65 16.90
CA LEU A 11 -0.81 12.63 15.85
C LEU A 11 -1.34 13.33 14.59
N ASP A 12 -0.47 14.06 13.89
CA ASP A 12 -0.79 14.64 12.59
C ASP A 12 -0.63 13.60 11.48
N CYS A 13 0.27 12.63 11.69
CA CYS A 13 0.52 11.51 10.79
C CYS A 13 0.64 10.18 11.59
N PRO A 14 0.10 9.05 11.10
CA PRO A 14 0.24 7.75 11.79
C PRO A 14 1.69 7.26 11.95
N TYR A 15 2.61 7.84 11.18
CA TYR A 15 4.03 7.54 11.23
C TYR A 15 4.81 8.46 12.18
N ASP A 16 4.16 9.42 12.83
CA ASP A 16 4.81 10.30 13.80
C ASP A 16 5.52 9.49 14.89
N GLY A 17 6.73 9.92 15.24
CA GLY A 17 7.61 9.21 16.18
C GLY A 17 8.38 8.03 15.58
N LEU A 18 8.19 7.68 14.30
CA LEU A 18 9.08 6.75 13.58
C LEU A 18 10.09 7.51 12.74
N THR A 19 11.34 7.03 12.73
CA THR A 19 12.34 7.44 11.75
C THR A 19 12.39 6.39 10.65
N PHE A 20 12.29 6.83 9.40
CA PHE A 20 12.48 5.96 8.24
C PHE A 20 13.88 6.16 7.68
N GLU A 21 14.56 5.05 7.38
CA GLU A 21 15.93 5.06 6.88
C GLU A 21 16.07 4.16 5.64
N PRO A 22 16.97 4.50 4.71
CA PRO A 22 17.26 3.65 3.57
C PRO A 22 18.04 2.41 4.03
N ARG A 23 17.61 1.24 3.57
CA ARG A 23 18.34 -0.02 3.74
C ARG A 23 18.48 -0.75 2.42
N ARG A 24 19.51 -1.59 2.34
CA ARG A 24 19.74 -2.49 1.21
C ARG A 24 19.21 -3.87 1.57
N SER A 25 18.41 -4.44 0.68
CA SER A 25 18.02 -5.85 0.73
C SER A 25 18.76 -6.59 -0.37
N GLN A 26 19.60 -7.57 0.00
CA GLN A 26 20.42 -8.31 -0.95
C GLN A 26 20.38 -9.82 -0.67
N ILE A 27 20.24 -10.62 -1.73
CA ILE A 27 20.42 -12.06 -1.69
C ILE A 27 21.71 -12.40 -2.45
N ARG A 28 22.59 -13.17 -1.81
CA ARG A 28 23.80 -13.71 -2.44
C ARG A 28 23.75 -15.23 -2.50
N ASN A 29 24.33 -15.77 -3.56
CA ASN A 29 24.65 -17.19 -3.68
C ASN A 29 25.85 -17.55 -2.77
N PRO A 30 26.06 -18.84 -2.46
CA PRO A 30 27.24 -19.30 -1.73
C PRO A 30 28.58 -18.93 -2.39
N ASP A 31 28.59 -18.75 -3.72
CA ASP A 31 29.76 -18.30 -4.49
C ASP A 31 29.99 -16.77 -4.43
N GLY A 32 29.14 -16.04 -3.71
CA GLY A 32 29.22 -14.58 -3.54
C GLY A 32 28.53 -13.75 -4.62
N THR A 33 28.01 -14.37 -5.69
CA THR A 33 27.25 -13.68 -6.73
C THR A 33 25.90 -13.18 -6.22
N THR A 34 25.41 -12.05 -6.74
CA THR A 34 24.17 -11.42 -6.27
C THR A 34 22.97 -11.93 -7.07
N VAL A 35 21.97 -12.46 -6.36
CA VAL A 35 20.72 -12.98 -6.93
C VAL A 35 19.64 -11.90 -6.98
N PHE A 36 19.62 -11.04 -5.96
CA PHE A 36 18.68 -9.94 -5.84
C PHE A 36 19.38 -8.80 -5.12
N ASP A 37 19.15 -7.58 -5.60
CA ASP A 37 19.66 -6.38 -4.98
C ASP A 37 18.62 -5.28 -5.08
N HIS A 38 18.25 -4.72 -3.94
CA HIS A 38 17.41 -3.56 -3.86
C HIS A 38 18.01 -2.59 -2.85
N GLU A 39 18.62 -1.53 -3.37
CA GLU A 39 19.18 -0.45 -2.57
C GLU A 39 18.11 0.58 -2.23
N GLY A 40 18.33 1.33 -1.14
CA GLY A 40 17.50 2.49 -0.80
C GLY A 40 16.07 2.18 -0.38
N VAL A 41 15.78 0.97 0.10
CA VAL A 41 14.45 0.62 0.59
C VAL A 41 14.17 1.37 1.90
N MET A 42 13.16 2.24 1.91
CA MET A 42 12.81 3.03 3.09
C MET A 42 11.96 2.20 4.07
N VAL A 43 12.49 1.97 5.28
CA VAL A 43 11.81 1.23 6.35
C VAL A 43 11.95 1.94 7.69
N PRO A 44 11.10 1.65 8.69
CA PRO A 44 11.32 2.14 10.04
C PRO A 44 12.67 1.65 10.62
N SER A 45 13.43 2.54 11.24
CA SER A 45 14.76 2.23 11.79
C SER A 45 14.76 1.13 12.86
N GLY A 46 13.63 0.94 13.54
CA GLY A 46 13.47 -0.15 14.53
C GLY A 46 13.31 -1.55 13.92
N TRP A 47 13.11 -1.67 12.61
CA TRP A 47 12.93 -2.98 11.97
C TRP A 47 14.22 -3.79 11.97
N SER A 48 14.12 -5.12 11.91
CA SER A 48 15.27 -5.98 11.65
C SER A 48 15.64 -5.98 10.16
N GLN A 49 16.88 -6.38 9.84
CA GLN A 49 17.27 -6.62 8.44
C GLN A 49 16.40 -7.72 7.81
N VAL A 50 16.09 -8.78 8.55
CA VAL A 50 15.21 -9.86 8.07
C VAL A 50 13.82 -9.35 7.68
N ALA A 51 13.23 -8.45 8.46
CA ALA A 51 11.94 -7.85 8.12
C ALA A 51 12.03 -6.99 6.85
N THR A 52 13.14 -6.26 6.70
CA THR A 52 13.45 -5.43 5.52
C THR A 52 13.56 -6.31 4.27
N ASP A 53 14.32 -7.39 4.36
CA ASP A 53 14.55 -8.36 3.29
C ASP A 53 13.24 -9.03 2.86
N ILE A 54 12.43 -9.50 3.82
CA ILE A 54 11.13 -10.12 3.52
C ILE A 54 10.22 -9.14 2.78
N LEU A 55 10.11 -7.89 3.25
CA LEU A 55 9.28 -6.88 2.62
C LEU A 55 9.74 -6.60 1.18
N ALA A 56 11.02 -6.29 1.00
CA ALA A 56 11.57 -5.92 -0.30
C ALA A 56 11.56 -7.07 -1.32
N GLN A 57 11.83 -8.31 -0.87
CA GLN A 57 11.98 -9.45 -1.77
C GLN A 57 10.64 -10.07 -2.16
N LYS A 58 9.69 -10.11 -1.22
CA LYS A 58 8.41 -10.81 -1.38
C LYS A 58 7.23 -9.87 -1.61
N TYR A 59 7.14 -8.78 -0.86
CA TYR A 59 5.89 -8.03 -0.77
C TYR A 59 5.87 -6.73 -1.58
N PHE A 60 7.03 -6.15 -1.87
CA PHE A 60 7.11 -5.04 -2.82
C PHE A 60 6.67 -5.46 -4.20
N ARG A 61 5.78 -4.66 -4.79
CA ARG A 61 5.49 -4.74 -6.21
C ARG A 61 6.74 -4.31 -6.98
N LYS A 62 7.33 -5.23 -7.76
CA LYS A 62 8.64 -5.01 -8.40
C LYS A 62 8.59 -4.14 -9.68
N ALA A 63 7.44 -4.06 -10.34
CA ALA A 63 7.28 -3.36 -11.61
C ALA A 63 5.84 -2.90 -11.84
N GLY A 64 5.68 -1.91 -12.72
CA GLY A 64 4.38 -1.38 -13.13
C GLY A 64 3.75 -0.40 -12.15
N VAL A 65 4.44 -0.03 -11.07
CA VAL A 65 4.02 1.03 -10.17
C VAL A 65 4.26 2.36 -10.87
N PRO A 66 3.21 3.16 -11.16
CA PRO A 66 3.37 4.46 -11.81
C PRO A 66 4.06 5.44 -10.87
N ALA A 67 4.95 6.28 -11.41
CA ALA A 67 5.60 7.34 -10.66
C ALA A 67 4.63 8.44 -10.21
N VAL A 68 3.53 8.64 -10.96
CA VAL A 68 2.50 9.63 -10.69
C VAL A 68 1.13 9.01 -10.88
N THR A 69 0.23 9.24 -9.92
CA THR A 69 -1.16 8.80 -9.97
C THR A 69 -2.12 9.95 -9.75
N GLU A 70 -3.33 9.79 -10.27
CA GLU A 70 -4.45 10.72 -10.08
C GLU A 70 -5.65 9.99 -9.46
N PRO A 71 -6.44 10.67 -8.61
CA PRO A 71 -7.62 10.07 -8.01
C PRO A 71 -8.72 9.89 -9.06
N VAL A 72 -9.53 8.87 -8.90
CA VAL A 72 -10.76 8.70 -9.68
C VAL A 72 -11.95 9.09 -8.82
N ALA A 73 -12.66 10.13 -9.25
CA ALA A 73 -13.85 10.60 -8.56
C ALA A 73 -14.90 9.48 -8.51
N GLU A 74 -15.34 9.16 -7.29
CA GLU A 74 -16.36 8.14 -7.03
C GLU A 74 -17.39 8.73 -6.06
N GLU A 75 -18.66 8.64 -6.42
CA GLU A 75 -19.76 9.06 -5.55
C GLU A 75 -19.79 8.20 -4.28
N GLY A 76 -20.02 8.84 -3.12
CA GLY A 76 -20.02 8.16 -1.83
C GLY A 76 -18.64 7.79 -1.27
N VAL A 77 -17.55 8.03 -2.02
CA VAL A 77 -16.18 7.81 -1.54
C VAL A 77 -15.49 9.16 -1.27
N PRO A 78 -15.04 9.43 -0.03
CA PRO A 78 -14.33 10.66 0.30
C PRO A 78 -13.08 10.87 -0.57
N ALA A 79 -12.80 12.12 -0.95
CA ALA A 79 -11.71 12.46 -1.88
C ALA A 79 -10.34 11.92 -1.47
N TRP A 80 -10.04 11.86 -0.17
CA TRP A 80 -8.78 11.34 0.36
C TRP A 80 -8.62 9.82 0.25
N LEU A 81 -9.73 9.09 0.06
CA LEU A 81 -9.80 7.64 0.02
C LEU A 81 -10.06 7.10 -1.38
N GLN A 82 -10.28 7.97 -2.37
CA GLN A 82 -10.56 7.55 -3.75
C GLN A 82 -9.43 6.70 -4.33
N ARG A 83 -9.81 5.71 -5.13
CA ARG A 83 -8.84 4.89 -5.87
C ARG A 83 -8.03 5.77 -6.83
N ARG A 84 -6.90 5.24 -7.25
CA ARG A 84 -5.90 5.94 -8.04
C ARG A 84 -5.66 5.20 -9.35
N VAL A 85 -5.38 5.94 -10.41
CA VAL A 85 -4.95 5.40 -11.71
C VAL A 85 -3.66 6.10 -12.17
N PRO A 86 -2.88 5.51 -13.10
CA PRO A 86 -1.72 6.17 -13.67
C PRO A 86 -2.12 7.50 -14.31
N ALA A 87 -1.47 8.58 -13.90
CA ALA A 87 -1.79 9.92 -14.41
C ALA A 87 -1.12 10.13 -15.77
N THR A 88 -1.82 9.74 -16.85
CA THR A 88 -1.20 9.48 -18.16
C THR A 88 -0.51 10.69 -18.77
N GLU A 89 -1.07 11.89 -18.60
CA GLU A 89 -0.50 13.15 -19.09
C GLU A 89 0.80 13.51 -18.36
N GLN A 90 0.80 13.41 -17.03
CA GLN A 90 1.96 13.73 -16.18
C GLN A 90 3.07 12.69 -16.37
N LEU A 91 2.71 11.42 -16.55
CA LEU A 91 3.66 10.36 -16.88
C LEU A 91 4.30 10.58 -18.25
N ALA A 92 3.55 11.06 -19.25
CA ALA A 92 4.09 11.34 -20.58
C ALA A 92 5.18 12.44 -20.56
N ALA A 93 5.14 13.34 -19.59
CA ALA A 93 6.15 14.38 -19.36
C ALA A 93 7.46 13.85 -18.73
N LEU A 94 7.47 12.62 -18.21
CA LEU A 94 8.67 11.99 -17.66
C LEU A 94 9.41 11.17 -18.74
N GLU A 95 10.72 11.00 -18.52
CA GLU A 95 11.55 10.07 -19.31
C GLU A 95 10.95 8.65 -19.27
N PRO A 96 10.95 7.89 -20.38
CA PRO A 96 10.28 6.58 -20.46
C PRO A 96 10.62 5.61 -19.33
N GLY A 97 11.89 5.55 -18.91
CA GLY A 97 12.35 4.68 -17.82
C GLY A 97 11.97 5.15 -16.41
N ALA A 98 11.51 6.39 -16.25
CA ALA A 98 11.09 6.97 -14.98
C ALA A 98 9.57 6.94 -14.76
N ARG A 99 8.79 6.51 -15.77
CA ARG A 99 7.32 6.50 -15.71
C ARG A 99 6.78 5.40 -14.79
N PHE A 100 7.44 4.25 -14.79
CA PHE A 100 7.03 3.07 -14.04
C PHE A 100 8.23 2.42 -13.36
N GLY A 101 8.01 1.94 -12.14
CA GLY A 101 9.02 1.24 -11.35
C GLY A 101 8.38 0.22 -10.41
N GLY A 102 9.05 -0.02 -9.28
CA GLY A 102 8.53 -0.82 -8.17
C GLY A 102 8.29 0.00 -6.92
N GLU A 103 7.70 -0.61 -5.91
CA GLU A 103 7.66 -0.09 -4.55
C GLU A 103 9.08 -0.07 -3.97
N THR A 104 9.43 1.02 -3.31
CA THR A 104 10.75 1.24 -2.69
C THR A 104 10.63 1.73 -1.24
N ASP A 105 9.41 1.97 -0.76
CA ASP A 105 9.12 2.48 0.57
C ASP A 105 8.05 1.64 1.26
N ALA A 106 8.31 1.22 2.50
CA ALA A 106 7.36 0.42 3.27
C ALA A 106 6.00 1.11 3.43
N ARG A 107 5.98 2.45 3.44
CA ARG A 107 4.74 3.25 3.51
C ARG A 107 3.84 3.00 2.31
N GLN A 108 4.38 2.79 1.11
CA GLN A 108 3.59 2.44 -0.08
C GLN A 108 2.79 1.16 0.14
N VAL A 109 3.40 0.15 0.76
CA VAL A 109 2.74 -1.12 1.09
C VAL A 109 1.66 -0.91 2.16
N PHE A 110 1.97 -0.18 3.22
CA PHE A 110 0.99 0.08 4.28
C PHE A 110 -0.20 0.88 3.76
N ASP A 111 0.06 1.96 3.02
CA ASP A 111 -0.97 2.83 2.46
C ASP A 111 -1.86 2.08 1.47
N ARG A 112 -1.31 1.26 0.56
CA ARG A 112 -2.16 0.49 -0.37
C ARG A 112 -3.01 -0.56 0.35
N LEU A 113 -2.47 -1.23 1.36
CA LEU A 113 -3.21 -2.26 2.10
C LEU A 113 -4.32 -1.63 2.95
N CYS A 114 -3.93 -0.74 3.85
CA CYS A 114 -4.85 -0.11 4.79
C CYS A 114 -5.87 0.77 4.05
N GLY A 115 -5.43 1.48 3.00
CA GLY A 115 -6.31 2.30 2.18
C GLY A 115 -7.34 1.46 1.44
N CYS A 116 -6.93 0.35 0.83
CA CYS A 116 -7.85 -0.54 0.11
C CYS A 116 -8.89 -1.17 1.04
N TRP A 117 -8.51 -1.64 2.23
CA TRP A 117 -9.46 -2.17 3.21
C TRP A 117 -10.44 -1.09 3.70
N THR A 118 -9.94 0.12 3.96
CA THR A 118 -10.78 1.26 4.37
C THR A 118 -11.76 1.65 3.26
N TYR A 119 -11.27 1.71 2.01
CA TYR A 119 -12.07 1.99 0.82
C TYR A 119 -13.21 0.99 0.66
N TRP A 120 -12.94 -0.31 0.78
CA TRP A 120 -13.99 -1.33 0.78
C TRP A 120 -14.98 -1.14 1.93
N GLY A 121 -14.48 -0.89 3.14
CA GLY A 121 -15.35 -0.63 4.29
C GLY A 121 -16.28 0.58 4.10
N VAL A 122 -15.81 1.65 3.46
CA VAL A 122 -16.65 2.81 3.10
C VAL A 122 -17.68 2.44 2.05
N LYS A 123 -17.30 1.76 0.97
CA LYS A 123 -18.24 1.33 -0.07
C LYS A 123 -19.32 0.39 0.45
N GLN A 124 -18.99 -0.39 1.48
CA GLN A 124 -19.90 -1.32 2.15
C GLN A 124 -20.69 -0.69 3.30
N GLY A 125 -20.61 0.64 3.50
CA GLY A 125 -21.33 1.32 4.57
C GLY A 125 -20.96 0.83 5.98
N MET A 126 -19.74 0.32 6.17
CA MET A 126 -19.34 -0.31 7.42
C MET A 126 -19.06 0.69 8.55
N PHE A 127 -18.80 1.96 8.24
CA PHE A 127 -18.41 2.99 9.22
C PHE A 127 -19.60 3.89 9.60
N ASP A 128 -19.65 4.34 10.85
CA ASP A 128 -20.73 5.26 11.30
C ASP A 128 -20.54 6.67 10.71
N GLY A 129 -19.29 7.06 10.41
CA GLY A 129 -18.97 8.28 9.68
C GLY A 129 -17.55 8.28 9.08
N GLU A 130 -17.22 9.36 8.36
CA GLU A 130 -15.90 9.52 7.72
C GLU A 130 -14.76 9.54 8.76
N GLU A 131 -14.99 10.10 9.95
CA GLU A 131 -13.99 10.12 11.03
C GLU A 131 -13.61 8.71 11.49
N ASP A 132 -14.56 7.77 11.52
CA ASP A 132 -14.29 6.37 11.88
C ASP A 132 -13.48 5.67 10.78
N ALA A 133 -13.78 5.95 9.50
CA ALA A 133 -12.99 5.45 8.38
C ALA A 133 -11.55 5.97 8.42
N ARG A 134 -11.35 7.26 8.74
CA ARG A 134 -10.02 7.85 8.93
C ARG A 134 -9.30 7.23 10.12
N ALA A 135 -9.98 7.05 11.25
CA ALA A 135 -9.41 6.39 12.42
C ALA A 135 -8.98 4.95 12.08
N PHE A 136 -9.81 4.18 11.38
CA PHE A 136 -9.47 2.83 10.94
C PHE A 136 -8.22 2.82 10.05
N TYR A 137 -8.17 3.69 9.05
CA TYR A 137 -7.02 3.82 8.15
C TYR A 137 -5.74 4.15 8.92
N ASP A 138 -5.81 5.14 9.81
CA ASP A 138 -4.67 5.63 10.57
C ASP A 138 -4.15 4.61 11.59
N GLU A 139 -5.03 4.00 12.37
CA GLU A 139 -4.67 3.00 13.37
C GLU A 139 -4.00 1.78 12.72
N LEU A 140 -4.52 1.31 11.58
CA LEU A 140 -3.90 0.21 10.85
C LEU A 140 -2.50 0.57 10.34
N ARG A 141 -2.32 1.76 9.74
CA ARG A 141 -1.00 2.19 9.26
C ARG A 141 0.01 2.31 10.41
N TYR A 142 -0.42 2.85 11.55
CA TYR A 142 0.38 2.91 12.77
C TYR A 142 0.83 1.52 13.20
N MET A 143 -0.12 0.58 13.32
CA MET A 143 0.14 -0.78 13.79
C MET A 143 1.01 -1.57 12.82
N MET A 144 0.80 -1.44 11.51
CA MET A 144 1.59 -2.11 10.48
C MET A 144 3.05 -1.63 10.50
N ALA A 145 3.28 -0.31 10.57
CA ALA A 145 4.64 0.23 10.62
C ALA A 145 5.40 -0.18 11.89
N ARG A 146 4.68 -0.41 13.00
CA ARG A 146 5.24 -0.87 14.28
C ARG A 146 5.19 -2.39 14.48
N GLN A 147 4.85 -3.14 13.43
CA GLN A 147 4.76 -4.61 13.45
C GLN A 147 3.82 -5.17 14.54
N MET A 148 2.75 -4.43 14.86
CA MET A 148 1.72 -4.82 15.83
C MET A 148 0.61 -5.69 15.22
N CYS A 149 0.46 -5.62 13.89
CA CYS A 149 -0.44 -6.46 13.13
C CYS A 149 0.18 -6.85 11.79
N ALA A 150 -0.28 -7.97 11.23
CA ALA A 150 0.07 -8.41 9.88
C ALA A 150 -1.10 -9.23 9.30
N PRO A 151 -1.53 -8.98 8.05
CA PRO A 151 -2.44 -9.87 7.37
C PRO A 151 -1.72 -11.15 6.91
N ASN A 152 -2.50 -12.11 6.41
CA ASN A 152 -1.94 -13.30 5.78
C ASN A 152 -1.20 -12.96 4.46
N SER A 153 -0.32 -13.86 4.02
CA SER A 153 0.57 -13.63 2.87
C SER A 153 -0.13 -13.18 1.58
N PRO A 154 -1.26 -13.78 1.13
CA PRO A 154 -1.95 -13.36 -0.09
C PRO A 154 -2.32 -11.88 -0.12
N GLN A 155 -2.71 -11.31 1.03
CA GLN A 155 -3.07 -9.89 1.12
C GLN A 155 -1.87 -8.99 0.83
N TRP A 156 -0.69 -9.31 1.36
CA TRP A 156 0.53 -8.54 1.12
C TRP A 156 0.86 -8.42 -0.37
N PHE A 157 0.66 -9.47 -1.16
CA PHE A 157 1.04 -9.49 -2.57
C PHE A 157 0.13 -8.62 -3.44
N ASN A 158 -1.19 -8.70 -3.22
CA ASN A 158 -2.17 -8.25 -4.21
C ASN A 158 -3.07 -7.11 -3.72
N THR A 159 -3.33 -7.05 -2.43
CA THR A 159 -4.33 -6.11 -1.91
C THR A 159 -3.86 -4.68 -2.13
N GLY A 160 -4.77 -3.87 -2.68
CA GLY A 160 -4.53 -2.48 -2.92
C GLY A 160 -3.75 -2.14 -4.18
N LEU A 161 -3.28 -3.10 -4.99
CA LEU A 161 -2.56 -2.77 -6.23
C LEU A 161 -3.45 -2.02 -7.24
N HIS A 162 -4.67 -2.49 -7.47
CA HIS A 162 -5.64 -1.76 -8.30
C HIS A 162 -6.08 -0.45 -7.63
N TYR A 163 -6.32 -0.48 -6.32
CA TYR A 163 -6.75 0.69 -5.55
C TYR A 163 -5.73 1.85 -5.58
N ALA A 164 -4.46 1.56 -5.33
CA ALA A 164 -3.42 2.59 -5.18
C ALA A 164 -2.74 2.96 -6.50
N TYR A 165 -2.77 2.08 -7.51
CA TYR A 165 -1.98 2.24 -8.73
C TYR A 165 -2.76 1.99 -10.03
N GLY A 166 -4.00 1.51 -9.97
CA GLY A 166 -4.74 1.05 -11.15
C GLY A 166 -4.12 -0.18 -11.80
N ILE A 167 -3.26 -0.92 -11.10
CA ILE A 167 -2.65 -2.15 -11.63
C ILE A 167 -3.68 -3.27 -11.57
N ASP A 168 -4.07 -3.75 -12.74
CA ASP A 168 -4.93 -4.92 -12.90
C ASP A 168 -4.14 -6.13 -13.42
N GLY A 169 -4.67 -7.33 -13.22
CA GLY A 169 -4.10 -8.59 -13.68
C GLY A 169 -4.95 -9.23 -14.78
N PRO A 170 -4.39 -10.18 -15.55
CA PRO A 170 -5.19 -11.00 -16.44
C PRO A 170 -6.23 -11.78 -15.62
N ALA A 171 -7.48 -11.85 -16.11
CA ALA A 171 -8.54 -12.60 -15.46
C ALA A 171 -8.11 -14.06 -15.21
N GLN A 172 -8.17 -14.50 -13.96
CA GLN A 172 -7.76 -15.87 -13.57
C GLN A 172 -8.94 -16.85 -13.54
N GLY A 173 -10.05 -16.53 -14.22
CA GLY A 173 -11.24 -17.36 -14.24
C GLY A 173 -12.03 -17.36 -12.92
N HIS A 174 -11.73 -16.45 -11.99
CA HIS A 174 -12.54 -16.20 -10.80
C HIS A 174 -13.65 -15.21 -11.12
N THR A 175 -14.86 -15.49 -10.64
CA THR A 175 -16.00 -14.58 -10.69
C THR A 175 -16.32 -14.09 -9.29
N TYR A 176 -16.83 -12.86 -9.20
CA TYR A 176 -17.47 -12.34 -7.99
C TYR A 176 -18.86 -11.85 -8.39
N VAL A 177 -19.77 -11.83 -7.43
CA VAL A 177 -21.12 -11.30 -7.65
C VAL A 177 -21.06 -9.79 -7.42
N ASP A 178 -21.48 -9.01 -8.41
CA ASP A 178 -21.74 -7.59 -8.26
C ASP A 178 -22.91 -7.42 -7.29
N GLU A 179 -22.68 -6.78 -6.15
CA GLU A 179 -23.71 -6.66 -5.11
C GLU A 179 -24.86 -5.71 -5.50
N ALA A 180 -24.63 -4.80 -6.45
CA ALA A 180 -25.64 -3.88 -6.93
C ALA A 180 -26.52 -4.51 -8.00
N THR A 181 -25.95 -5.33 -8.89
CA THR A 181 -26.70 -5.97 -10.00
C THR A 181 -27.09 -7.41 -9.71
N GLY A 182 -26.35 -8.11 -8.84
CA GLY A 182 -26.52 -9.52 -8.51
C GLY A 182 -25.87 -10.49 -9.50
N ASP A 183 -25.08 -10.00 -10.45
CA ASP A 183 -24.45 -10.78 -11.54
C ASP A 183 -23.03 -11.24 -11.24
#